data_AF-A0A0G2FDC2-F1
#
_entry.id   AF-A0A0G2FDC2-F1
#
_cell.length_a   1.000
_cell.length_b   1.000
_cell.length_c   1.000
_cell.angle_alpha   90.00
_cell.angle_beta   90.00
_cell.angle_gamma   90.00
#
_symmetry.space_group_name_H-M   'P 1'
#
loop_
_entity.id
_entity.type
_entity.pdbx_description
1 polymer ?
#
loop_
_entity_poly.entity_id
_entity_poly.type
_entity_poly.pdbx_seq_one_letter_code
_entity_poly.pdbx_strand_id
1 'polypeptide(L)'
;MSGDGYFIPNKSAVNCAEGGLDPFWVPAGSGGGCVKSGPFVNYTDTGIVSWNPRCLKRDLTDYINQNFANASNVLSAVQNYTDINTFQLLFRGWPDALVAGGTTLGVHGGDRVWWLWQMQDPDTRIWGDNSIAGTGSFKNVPVSPNITVDDYVQYGYAAGPPSQLSNC
;
A
#
# COMPACT_ATOMS: atom_id res chain seq x y z
N MET A 1 -9.81 7.10 14.38
CA MET A 1 -10.08 5.75 13.86
C MET A 1 -10.86 5.00 14.92
N SER A 2 -12.14 4.70 14.70
CA SER A 2 -12.93 3.90 15.64
C SER A 2 -12.28 2.54 15.97
N GLY A 3 -12.85 1.79 16.93
CA GLY A 3 -12.31 0.50 17.38
C GLY A 3 -12.53 -0.67 16.43
N ASP A 4 -12.42 -1.87 16.97
CA ASP A 4 -12.63 -3.12 16.23
C ASP A 4 -14.12 -3.37 15.89
N GLY A 5 -14.35 -4.27 14.94
CA GLY A 5 -15.67 -4.73 14.53
C GLY A 5 -16.31 -5.72 15.50
N TYR A 6 -17.63 -5.92 15.39
CA TYR A 6 -18.33 -7.08 15.99
C TYR A 6 -17.60 -8.37 15.65
N PHE A 7 -17.41 -9.23 16.65
CA PHE A 7 -16.72 -10.49 16.48
C PHE A 7 -17.56 -11.42 15.61
N ILE A 8 -16.93 -11.98 14.57
CA ILE A 8 -17.52 -13.05 13.76
C ILE A 8 -16.71 -14.32 14.03
N PRO A 9 -17.31 -15.38 14.60
CA PRO A 9 -16.59 -16.62 14.87
C PRO A 9 -16.27 -17.38 13.59
N ASN A 10 -15.28 -18.28 13.66
CA ASN A 10 -14.96 -19.26 12.61
C ASN A 10 -14.65 -18.67 11.22
N LYS A 11 -14.08 -17.46 11.18
CA LYS A 11 -13.56 -16.88 9.93
C LYS A 11 -12.35 -17.68 9.44
N SER A 12 -12.28 -17.89 8.13
CA SER A 12 -11.09 -18.42 7.50
C SER A 12 -9.97 -17.38 7.50
N ALA A 13 -8.73 -17.84 7.34
CA ALA A 13 -7.64 -16.97 6.91
C ALA A 13 -7.98 -16.28 5.58
N VAL A 14 -7.40 -15.11 5.36
CA VAL A 14 -7.54 -14.34 4.13
C VAL A 14 -6.38 -14.70 3.21
N ASN A 15 -6.70 -15.12 1.97
CA ASN A 15 -5.67 -15.23 0.94
C ASN A 15 -5.37 -13.84 0.41
N CYS A 16 -4.17 -13.35 0.69
CA CYS A 16 -3.65 -12.08 0.23
C CYS A 16 -2.74 -12.25 -1.00
N ALA A 17 -2.63 -13.46 -1.58
CA ALA A 17 -1.91 -13.65 -2.83
C ALA A 17 -2.64 -13.01 -4.01
N GLU A 18 -1.86 -12.50 -4.94
CA GLU A 18 -2.37 -12.07 -6.22
C GLU A 18 -2.64 -13.28 -7.14
N GLY A 19 -3.56 -13.13 -8.09
CA GLY A 19 -3.86 -14.17 -9.07
C GLY A 19 -2.61 -14.63 -9.82
N GLY A 20 -2.39 -15.96 -9.84
CA GLY A 20 -1.24 -16.59 -10.49
C GLY A 20 -0.01 -16.79 -9.58
N LEU A 21 -0.08 -16.37 -8.32
CA LEU A 21 0.96 -16.62 -7.32
C LEU A 21 0.53 -17.68 -6.30
N ASP A 22 1.51 -18.25 -5.60
CA ASP A 22 1.26 -19.18 -4.50
C ASP A 22 0.42 -18.50 -3.40
N PRO A 23 -0.55 -19.22 -2.80
CA PRO A 23 -1.40 -18.66 -1.76
C PRO A 23 -0.62 -18.12 -0.56
N PHE A 24 -1.01 -16.95 -0.10
CA PHE A 24 -0.43 -16.26 1.05
C PHE A 24 -1.51 -15.97 2.06
N TRP A 25 -1.48 -16.66 3.20
CA TRP A 25 -2.58 -16.67 4.14
C TRP A 25 -2.29 -15.80 5.36
N VAL A 26 -3.17 -14.82 5.60
CA VAL A 26 -3.16 -13.99 6.81
C VAL A 26 -4.29 -14.46 7.74
N PRO A 27 -4.02 -14.71 9.03
CA PRO A 27 -5.06 -15.13 9.98
C PRO A 27 -6.11 -14.04 10.15
N ALA A 28 -7.37 -14.47 10.32
CA ALA A 28 -8.45 -13.56 10.66
C ALA A 28 -8.20 -12.90 12.03
N GLY A 29 -8.67 -11.67 12.19
CA GLY A 29 -8.53 -10.91 13.44
C GLY A 29 -9.63 -11.21 14.46
N SER A 30 -9.72 -10.35 15.48
CA SER A 30 -10.71 -10.45 16.57
C SER A 30 -12.07 -9.78 16.30
N GLY A 31 -12.27 -9.25 15.09
CA GLY A 31 -13.48 -8.51 14.70
C GLY A 31 -14.20 -9.18 13.53
N GLY A 32 -14.43 -8.42 12.46
CA GLY A 32 -15.02 -8.88 11.19
C GLY A 32 -16.33 -8.19 10.82
N GLY A 33 -17.10 -7.74 11.82
CA GLY A 33 -18.36 -7.03 11.64
C GLY A 33 -18.22 -5.51 11.57
N CYS A 34 -19.36 -4.80 11.67
CA CYS A 34 -19.38 -3.35 11.79
C CYS A 34 -18.59 -2.89 13.01
N VAL A 35 -17.93 -1.74 12.93
CA VAL A 35 -17.22 -1.15 14.07
C VAL A 35 -18.16 -0.92 15.25
N LYS A 36 -17.74 -1.30 16.47
CA LYS A 36 -18.58 -1.29 17.68
C LYS A 36 -18.75 0.09 18.32
N SER A 37 -17.76 0.96 18.21
CA SER A 37 -17.70 2.20 19.00
C SER A 37 -16.73 3.22 18.39
N GLY A 38 -16.80 4.47 18.86
CA GLY A 38 -15.93 5.57 18.42
C GLY A 38 -16.60 6.48 17.38
N PRO A 39 -15.89 7.52 16.91
CA PRO A 39 -16.48 8.63 16.14
C PRO A 39 -17.09 8.22 14.80
N PHE A 40 -16.68 7.07 14.26
CA PHE A 40 -17.16 6.52 12.98
C PHE A 40 -18.11 5.32 13.14
N VAL A 41 -18.70 5.10 14.33
CA VAL A 41 -19.66 3.99 14.54
C VAL A 41 -20.89 4.10 13.62
N ASN A 42 -21.32 5.34 13.33
CA ASN A 42 -22.46 5.64 12.45
C ASN A 42 -22.01 6.15 11.06
N TYR A 43 -20.74 5.92 10.69
CA TYR A 43 -20.28 6.23 9.34
C TYR A 43 -20.93 5.28 8.32
N THR A 44 -21.45 5.85 7.24
CA THR A 44 -22.02 5.08 6.12
C THR A 44 -21.00 5.02 5.00
N ASP A 45 -20.43 3.83 4.76
CA ASP A 45 -19.67 3.52 3.55
C ASP A 45 -20.67 3.37 2.40
N THR A 46 -20.53 4.20 1.37
CA THR A 46 -21.49 4.32 0.27
C THR A 46 -21.15 3.44 -0.94
N GLY A 47 -20.05 2.68 -0.91
CA GLY A 47 -19.53 1.98 -2.08
C GLY A 47 -18.60 2.85 -2.94
N ILE A 48 -18.13 2.29 -4.07
CA ILE A 48 -17.10 2.92 -4.92
C ILE A 48 -17.75 3.83 -5.98
N VAL A 49 -18.54 3.25 -6.89
CA VAL A 49 -19.14 3.98 -8.03
C VAL A 49 -20.68 3.95 -8.05
N SER A 50 -21.29 3.11 -7.22
CA SER A 50 -22.74 2.98 -7.10
C SER A 50 -23.14 2.98 -5.64
N TRP A 51 -24.32 3.54 -5.36
CA TRP A 51 -24.87 3.65 -4.02
C TRP A 51 -25.09 2.26 -3.42
N ASN A 52 -24.30 1.90 -2.42
CA ASN A 52 -24.38 0.66 -1.67
C ASN A 52 -24.06 0.91 -0.18
N PRO A 53 -24.99 1.55 0.55
CA PRO A 53 -24.77 2.03 1.92
C PRO A 53 -24.64 0.87 2.89
N ARG A 54 -23.59 0.89 3.70
CA ARG A 54 -23.27 -0.11 4.72
C ARG A 54 -22.40 0.50 5.81
N CYS A 55 -22.23 -0.22 6.91
CA CYS A 55 -21.32 0.19 7.98
C CYS A 55 -19.85 0.02 7.58
N LEU A 56 -18.96 0.78 8.22
CA LEU A 56 -17.53 0.47 8.24
C LEU A 56 -17.30 -0.84 9.01
N LYS A 57 -16.65 -1.82 8.38
CA LYS A 57 -16.22 -3.07 9.06
C LYS A 57 -14.74 -3.03 9.36
N ARG A 58 -14.34 -3.61 10.50
CA ARG A 58 -12.93 -3.81 10.87
C ARG A 58 -12.72 -5.18 11.45
N ASP A 59 -11.57 -5.75 11.14
CA ASP A 59 -11.10 -7.01 11.71
C ASP A 59 -9.65 -6.84 12.16
N LEU A 60 -9.45 -6.33 13.38
CA LEU A 60 -8.12 -6.00 13.85
C LEU A 60 -7.30 -7.28 14.10
N THR A 61 -6.09 -7.28 13.54
CA THR A 61 -5.05 -8.30 13.74
C THR A 61 -3.70 -7.60 13.88
N ASP A 62 -2.89 -8.04 14.82
CA ASP A 62 -1.51 -7.57 15.00
C ASP A 62 -0.50 -8.41 14.22
N TYR A 63 -0.89 -9.57 13.70
CA TYR A 63 -0.07 -10.45 12.88
C TYR A 63 0.62 -9.69 11.74
N ILE A 64 -0.13 -8.86 11.01
CA ILE A 64 0.42 -8.12 9.87
C ILE A 64 1.51 -7.14 10.34
N ASN A 65 1.26 -6.45 11.45
CA ASN A 65 2.22 -5.47 11.99
C ASN A 65 3.48 -6.16 12.51
N GLN A 66 3.34 -7.29 13.20
CA GLN A 66 4.46 -8.04 13.75
C GLN A 66 5.35 -8.63 12.65
N ASN A 67 4.76 -9.11 11.54
CA ASN A 67 5.50 -9.83 10.50
C ASN A 67 5.95 -8.94 9.34
N PHE A 68 5.21 -7.86 9.02
CA PHE A 68 5.46 -7.06 7.81
C PHE A 68 5.74 -5.59 8.08
N ALA A 69 5.08 -4.97 9.07
CA ALA A 69 5.24 -3.54 9.38
C ALA A 69 6.03 -3.25 10.68
N ASN A 70 6.96 -4.13 11.05
CA ASN A 70 7.83 -3.94 12.21
C ASN A 70 9.02 -3.00 11.89
N ALA A 71 9.70 -2.53 12.93
CA ALA A 71 10.82 -1.58 12.79
C ALA A 71 11.96 -2.13 11.92
N SER A 72 12.26 -3.43 12.01
CA SER A 72 13.31 -4.07 11.20
C SER A 72 12.97 -4.05 9.71
N ASN A 73 11.72 -4.31 9.35
CA ASN A 73 11.27 -4.27 7.95
C ASN A 73 11.25 -2.84 7.40
N VAL A 74 10.84 -1.86 8.21
CA VAL A 74 10.90 -0.44 7.83
C VAL A 74 12.37 -0.02 7.61
N LEU A 75 13.27 -0.41 8.51
CA LEU A 75 14.69 -0.11 8.39
C LEU A 75 15.30 -0.76 7.13
N SER A 76 14.98 -2.02 6.88
CA SER A 76 15.41 -2.75 5.68
C SER A 76 14.94 -2.07 4.40
N ALA A 77 13.67 -1.65 4.35
CA ALA A 77 13.11 -0.93 3.21
C ALA A 77 13.84 0.39 2.93
N VAL A 78 14.25 1.11 3.97
CA VAL A 78 15.00 2.37 3.83
C VAL A 78 16.45 2.10 3.40
N GLN A 79 17.17 1.22 4.09
CA GLN A 79 18.63 1.14 3.96
C GLN A 79 19.14 0.20 2.86
N ASN A 80 18.43 -0.87 2.55
CA ASN A 80 18.98 -1.96 1.73
C ASN A 80 18.75 -1.80 0.22
N TYR A 81 17.98 -0.79 -0.20
CA TYR A 81 17.63 -0.59 -1.59
C TYR A 81 18.01 0.82 -2.00
N THR A 82 18.86 0.94 -3.02
CA THR A 82 19.35 2.24 -3.51
C THR A 82 18.60 2.71 -4.74
N ASP A 83 17.87 1.81 -5.42
CA ASP A 83 17.15 2.06 -6.66
C ASP A 83 15.63 2.18 -6.44
N ILE A 84 14.98 3.15 -7.07
CA ILE A 84 13.54 3.44 -6.91
C ILE A 84 12.66 2.29 -7.40
N ASN A 85 13.06 1.57 -8.45
CA ASN A 85 12.33 0.42 -8.97
C ASN A 85 12.34 -0.72 -7.93
N THR A 86 13.49 -1.04 -7.35
CA THR A 86 13.54 -2.06 -6.30
C THR A 86 12.84 -1.60 -5.02
N PHE A 87 13.05 -0.35 -4.61
CA PHE A 87 12.40 0.22 -3.43
C PHE A 87 10.87 0.15 -3.54
N GLN A 88 10.28 0.64 -4.64
CA GLN A 88 8.82 0.66 -4.80
C GLN A 88 8.21 -0.75 -4.83
N LEU A 89 8.91 -1.73 -5.42
CA LEU A 89 8.44 -3.12 -5.50
C LEU A 89 8.37 -3.77 -4.12
N LEU A 90 9.30 -3.45 -3.23
CA LEU A 90 9.28 -3.99 -1.87
C LEU A 90 8.32 -3.23 -0.98
N PHE A 91 8.31 -1.92 -1.15
CA PHE A 91 7.41 -1.04 -0.45
C PHE A 91 5.93 -1.43 -0.67
N ARG A 92 5.59 -1.96 -1.85
CA ARG A 92 4.24 -2.48 -2.16
C ARG A 92 4.01 -3.96 -1.83
N GLY A 93 5.03 -4.71 -1.41
CA GLY A 93 4.93 -6.15 -1.13
C GLY A 93 4.99 -7.05 -2.36
N TRP A 94 5.75 -6.66 -3.39
CA TRP A 94 5.90 -7.47 -4.60
C TRP A 94 6.76 -8.71 -4.34
N PRO A 95 6.31 -9.92 -4.71
CA PRO A 95 7.13 -11.11 -4.71
C PRO A 95 8.01 -11.09 -5.97
N ASP A 96 9.25 -10.63 -5.82
CA ASP A 96 10.31 -10.93 -6.77
C ASP A 96 11.25 -11.94 -6.14
N ALA A 97 11.64 -12.95 -6.91
CA ALA A 97 12.64 -13.96 -6.55
C ALA A 97 13.99 -13.34 -6.14
N LEU A 98 14.20 -12.04 -6.43
CA LEU A 98 15.42 -11.32 -6.14
C LEU A 98 15.56 -10.81 -4.69
N VAL A 99 14.50 -10.70 -3.89
CA VAL A 99 14.62 -9.98 -2.60
C VAL A 99 14.04 -10.66 -1.36
N ALA A 100 13.08 -11.57 -1.47
CA ALA A 100 12.74 -12.47 -0.37
C ALA A 100 11.90 -13.58 -0.99
N GLY A 101 12.32 -14.83 -0.87
CA GLY A 101 11.62 -15.99 -1.42
C GLY A 101 10.25 -16.24 -0.77
N GLY A 102 9.29 -15.34 -0.96
CA GLY A 102 7.95 -15.41 -0.41
C GLY A 102 7.12 -14.16 -0.70
N THR A 103 5.81 -14.38 -0.80
CA THR A 103 4.77 -13.36 -0.76
C THR A 103 4.92 -12.49 0.50
N THR A 104 5.14 -11.18 0.32
CA THR A 104 5.30 -10.22 1.43
C THR A 104 4.22 -9.14 1.36
N LEU A 105 3.96 -8.46 2.48
CA LEU A 105 3.16 -7.24 2.51
C LEU A 105 4.07 -6.04 2.69
N GLY A 106 3.75 -4.95 1.99
CA GLY A 106 4.44 -3.67 2.13
C GLY A 106 4.29 -3.04 3.51
N VAL A 107 5.25 -2.19 3.89
CA VAL A 107 5.18 -1.44 5.15
C VAL A 107 4.20 -0.27 5.05
N HIS A 108 3.46 0.01 6.13
CA HIS A 108 2.58 1.17 6.22
C HIS A 108 3.38 2.45 6.57
N GLY A 109 2.86 3.63 6.21
CA GLY A 109 3.56 4.92 6.43
C GLY A 109 4.19 5.54 5.18
N GLY A 110 3.90 4.99 4.00
CA GLY A 110 4.04 5.59 2.66
C GLY A 110 5.10 6.67 2.54
N ASP A 111 4.59 7.89 2.58
CA ASP A 111 5.31 9.13 2.37
C ASP A 111 6.51 9.32 3.30
N ARG A 112 6.38 9.04 4.62
CA ARG A 112 7.49 9.21 5.55
C ARG A 112 8.63 8.24 5.28
N VAL A 113 8.31 7.00 4.93
CA VAL A 113 9.33 5.98 4.61
C VAL A 113 10.00 6.31 3.29
N TRP A 114 9.24 6.76 2.29
CA TRP A 114 9.77 7.21 1.01
C TRP A 114 10.67 8.44 1.17
N TRP A 115 10.27 9.43 1.95
CA TRP A 115 11.09 10.60 2.27
C TRP A 115 12.40 10.20 2.97
N LEU A 116 12.35 9.32 3.98
CA LEU A 116 13.56 8.80 4.63
C LEU A 116 14.48 8.09 3.63
N TRP A 117 13.90 7.34 2.69
CA TRP A 117 14.65 6.72 1.60
C TRP A 117 15.30 7.75 0.69
N GLN A 118 14.58 8.78 0.25
CA GLN A 118 15.12 9.86 -0.61
C GLN A 118 16.26 10.62 0.08
N MET A 119 16.11 10.94 1.36
CA MET A 119 17.08 11.75 2.11
C MET A 119 18.42 11.05 2.40
N GLN A 120 18.56 9.76 2.09
CA GLN A 120 19.87 9.09 2.15
C GLN A 120 20.79 9.49 0.99
N ASP A 121 20.23 9.90 -0.15
CA ASP A 121 20.98 10.35 -1.33
C ASP A 121 20.08 11.23 -2.22
N PRO A 122 19.82 12.49 -1.82
CA PRO A 122 18.84 13.34 -2.47
C PRO A 122 19.20 13.69 -3.92
N ASP A 123 20.49 13.80 -4.24
CA ASP A 123 20.96 14.15 -5.57
C ASP A 123 20.55 13.09 -6.60
N THR A 124 20.58 11.81 -6.23
CA THR A 124 20.18 10.73 -7.14
C THR A 124 18.69 10.37 -7.01
N ARG A 125 18.13 10.43 -5.80
CA ARG A 125 16.77 9.92 -5.48
C ARG A 125 15.65 10.95 -5.57
N ILE A 126 16.00 12.23 -5.66
CA ILE A 126 15.04 13.33 -5.86
C ILE A 126 15.30 13.99 -7.22
N TRP A 127 16.57 14.34 -7.49
CA TRP A 127 16.93 15.17 -8.64
C TRP A 127 17.58 14.40 -9.80
N GLY A 128 17.85 13.11 -9.63
CA GLY A 128 18.49 12.26 -10.63
C GLY A 128 17.52 11.30 -11.32
N ASP A 129 18.05 10.49 -12.23
CA ASP A 129 17.31 9.49 -13.01
C ASP A 129 16.72 8.35 -12.14
N ASN A 130 17.15 8.26 -10.87
CA ASN A 130 16.68 7.30 -9.89
C ASN A 130 15.52 7.86 -9.02
N SER A 131 14.86 8.92 -9.48
CA SER A 131 13.67 9.50 -8.83
C SER A 131 12.36 8.84 -9.28
N ILE A 132 12.34 8.21 -10.46
CA ILE A 132 11.13 7.65 -11.05
C ILE A 132 11.39 6.39 -11.87
N ALA A 133 10.50 5.41 -11.76
CA ALA A 133 10.53 4.20 -12.58
C ALA A 133 9.12 3.58 -12.69
N GLY A 134 8.87 2.89 -13.81
CA GLY A 134 7.61 2.18 -14.06
C GLY A 134 6.79 2.80 -15.20
N THR A 135 5.59 2.26 -15.40
CA THR A 135 4.68 2.67 -16.49
C THR A 135 3.33 3.12 -15.93
N GLY A 136 2.50 3.73 -16.79
CA GLY A 136 1.19 4.27 -16.42
C GLY A 136 0.08 3.23 -16.20
N SER A 137 0.40 1.94 -16.24
CA SER A 137 -0.56 0.85 -16.09
C SER A 137 -0.12 -0.17 -15.05
N PHE A 138 -1.09 -0.75 -14.34
CA PHE A 138 -0.82 -1.73 -13.29
C PHE A 138 -0.03 -2.91 -13.86
N LYS A 139 1.21 -3.11 -13.37
CA LYS A 139 2.17 -4.12 -13.87
C LYS A 139 2.54 -3.99 -15.34
N ASN A 140 2.37 -2.81 -15.92
CA ASN A 140 2.47 -2.63 -17.35
C ASN A 140 1.45 -3.49 -18.15
N VAL A 141 0.25 -3.72 -17.58
CA VAL A 141 -0.85 -4.47 -18.21
C VAL A 141 -2.12 -3.60 -18.28
N PRO A 142 -2.60 -3.22 -19.49
CA PRO A 142 -1.92 -3.39 -20.78
C PRO A 142 -0.62 -2.58 -20.84
N VAL A 143 0.26 -2.88 -21.79
CA VAL A 143 1.54 -2.16 -21.94
C VAL A 143 1.27 -0.66 -22.17
N SER A 144 2.00 0.18 -21.44
CA SER A 144 1.91 1.63 -21.53
C SER A 144 3.32 2.27 -21.52
N PRO A 145 3.45 3.54 -21.93
CA PRO A 145 4.71 4.26 -21.86
C PRO A 145 5.26 4.35 -20.43
N ASN A 146 6.58 4.52 -20.32
CA ASN A 146 7.23 4.82 -19.05
C ASN A 146 6.73 6.17 -18.51
N ILE A 147 6.54 6.24 -17.20
CA ILE A 147 6.26 7.50 -16.53
C ILE A 147 7.56 8.29 -16.35
N THR A 148 7.45 9.59 -16.54
CA THR A 148 8.50 10.59 -16.45
C THR A 148 8.08 11.71 -15.51
N VAL A 149 9.04 12.53 -15.07
CA VAL A 149 8.74 13.71 -14.23
C VAL A 149 7.86 14.75 -14.95
N ASP A 150 7.76 14.66 -16.27
CA ASP A 150 6.93 15.56 -17.07
C ASP A 150 5.45 15.14 -17.13
N ASP A 151 5.12 13.93 -16.67
CA ASP A 151 3.75 13.43 -16.64
C ASP A 151 2.91 14.11 -15.55
N TYR A 152 1.59 14.05 -15.72
CA TYR A 152 0.62 14.70 -14.84
C TYR A 152 -0.21 13.67 -14.07
N VAL A 153 -0.45 13.95 -12.79
CA VAL A 153 -1.40 13.25 -11.93
C VAL A 153 -2.62 14.14 -11.70
N GLN A 154 -3.81 13.54 -11.59
CA GLN A 154 -5.06 14.24 -11.31
C GLN A 154 -5.90 13.49 -10.29
N TYR A 155 -6.69 14.23 -9.51
CA TYR A 155 -7.59 13.67 -8.49
C TYR A 155 -9.07 13.74 -8.90
N GLY A 156 -9.36 14.03 -10.16
CA GLY A 156 -10.71 14.14 -10.69
C GLY A 156 -11.54 15.17 -9.91
N TYR A 157 -12.72 14.76 -9.43
CA TYR A 157 -13.59 15.63 -8.63
C TYR A 157 -13.16 15.78 -7.16
N ALA A 158 -12.11 15.09 -6.71
CA ALA A 158 -11.70 15.11 -5.31
C ALA A 158 -10.94 16.39 -4.93
N ALA A 159 -9.98 16.83 -5.76
CA ALA A 159 -9.14 17.99 -5.43
C ALA A 159 -8.36 18.53 -6.62
N GLY A 160 -8.24 19.87 -6.68
CA GLY A 160 -7.25 20.59 -7.48
C GLY A 160 -7.31 20.40 -9.01
N PRO A 161 -6.55 21.21 -9.77
CA PRO A 161 -6.24 20.88 -11.15
C PRO A 161 -5.21 19.73 -11.24
N PRO A 162 -5.00 19.13 -12.43
CA PRO A 162 -3.88 18.23 -12.65
C PRO A 162 -2.55 18.87 -12.24
N SER A 163 -1.68 18.10 -11.58
CA SER A 163 -0.34 18.52 -11.16
C SER A 163 0.71 17.72 -11.91
N GLN A 164 1.77 18.38 -12.35
CA GLN A 164 2.93 17.72 -12.95
C GLN A 164 3.77 17.06 -11.84
N LEU A 165 4.33 15.88 -12.11
CA LEU A 165 5.11 15.13 -11.12
C LEU A 165 6.37 15.88 -10.67
N SER A 166 6.98 16.68 -11.54
CA SER A 166 8.10 17.57 -11.22
C SER A 166 7.77 18.69 -10.24
N ASN A 167 6.49 18.98 -10.02
CA ASN A 167 6.01 20.08 -9.15
C ASN A 167 5.46 19.59 -7.80
N CYS A 168 5.57 18.29 -7.52
CA CYS A 168 5.12 17.67 -6.27
C CYS A 168 6.18 17.77 -5.17
#